data_AF-A0A2W5NQW5-F1
#
_entry.id   AF-A0A2W5NQW5-F1
#
_cell.length_a   1.000
_cell.length_b   1.000
_cell.length_c   1.000
_cell.angle_alpha   90.00
_cell.angle_beta   90.00
_cell.angle_gamma   90.00
#
_symmetry.space_group_name_H-M   'P 1'
#
loop_
_entity.id
_entity.type
_entity.pdbx_description
1 polymer ?
#
loop_
_entity_poly.entity_id
_entity_poly.type
_entity_poly.pdbx_seq_one_letter_code
_entity_poly.pdbx_strand_id
1 'polypeptide(L)'
;MNWITSPATGLEEAIARFKSDLPGWWFSVGECQVSCDASCAPTSETMDIGIVGIPGSDDRFDSGFHADLEQPSTLAEALDDVRMQALEALGKHKKGEVS
;
A
#
# COMPACT_ATOMS: atom_id res chain seq x y z
N MET A 1 -22.82 8.32 -19.44
CA MET A 1 -21.68 7.45 -19.08
C MET A 1 -22.17 6.41 -18.10
N ASN A 2 -21.89 5.13 -18.35
CA ASN A 2 -21.96 4.10 -17.32
C ASN A 2 -20.56 3.97 -16.71
N TRP A 3 -20.47 3.77 -15.39
CA TRP A 3 -19.21 3.49 -14.74
C TRP A 3 -18.70 2.11 -15.19
N ILE A 4 -17.43 2.00 -15.59
CA ILE A 4 -16.79 0.74 -16.00
C ILE A 4 -16.18 0.02 -14.77
N THR A 5 -16.59 0.41 -13.57
CA THR A 5 -15.99 -0.01 -12.32
C THR A 5 -16.51 -1.35 -11.83
N SER A 6 -15.71 -2.01 -11.00
CA SER A 6 -16.14 -3.20 -10.26
C SER A 6 -16.79 -2.79 -8.93
N PRO A 7 -17.74 -3.57 -8.39
CA PRO A 7 -18.17 -3.38 -7.01
C PRO A 7 -16.97 -3.45 -6.06
N ALA A 8 -17.03 -2.75 -4.92
CA ALA A 8 -16.00 -2.79 -3.86
C ALA A 8 -15.98 -4.11 -3.07
N THR A 9 -16.10 -5.24 -3.77
CA THR A 9 -16.11 -6.59 -3.21
C THR A 9 -14.76 -6.91 -2.59
N GLY A 10 -14.77 -7.49 -1.39
CA GLY A 10 -13.55 -7.97 -0.73
C GLY A 10 -12.69 -6.89 -0.05
N LEU A 11 -13.13 -5.62 -0.07
CA LEU A 11 -12.35 -4.51 0.47
C LEU A 11 -12.18 -4.61 1.99
N GLU A 12 -13.21 -5.06 2.72
CA GLU A 12 -13.12 -5.22 4.18
C GLU A 12 -12.07 -6.27 4.57
N GLU A 13 -12.04 -7.40 3.85
CA GLU A 13 -11.05 -8.45 4.06
C GLU A 13 -9.64 -8.01 3.66
N ALA A 14 -9.49 -7.22 2.59
CA ALA A 14 -8.21 -6.64 2.19
C ALA A 14 -7.68 -5.66 3.25
N ILE A 15 -8.55 -4.81 3.80
CA ILE A 15 -8.21 -3.92 4.92
C ILE A 15 -7.78 -4.72 6.15
N ALA A 16 -8.47 -5.83 6.46
CA ALA A 16 -8.11 -6.69 7.58
C ALA A 16 -6.73 -7.32 7.40
N ARG A 17 -6.41 -7.84 6.21
CA ARG A 17 -5.06 -8.34 5.86
C ARG A 17 -4.01 -7.25 6.01
N PHE A 18 -4.25 -6.08 5.41
CA PHE A 18 -3.34 -4.94 5.49
C PHE A 18 -2.99 -4.58 6.95
N LYS A 19 -4.01 -4.39 7.79
CA LYS A 19 -3.81 -4.02 9.20
C LYS A 19 -3.10 -5.10 10.01
N SER A 20 -3.31 -6.37 9.68
CA SER A 20 -2.63 -7.49 10.34
C SER A 20 -1.15 -7.57 9.95
N ASP A 21 -0.85 -7.38 8.67
CA ASP A 21 0.48 -7.56 8.10
C ASP A 21 1.39 -6.34 8.30
N LEU A 22 0.81 -5.13 8.30
CA LEU A 22 1.50 -3.84 8.35
C LEU A 22 0.97 -2.96 9.51
N PRO A 23 1.09 -3.41 10.77
CA PRO A 23 0.60 -2.63 11.91
C PRO A 23 1.32 -1.28 12.02
N GLY A 24 0.55 -0.21 12.18
CA GLY A 24 1.09 1.16 12.28
C GLY A 24 1.39 1.83 10.94
N TRP A 25 1.09 1.19 9.80
CA TRP A 25 1.18 1.81 8.48
C TRP A 25 -0.14 2.51 8.12
N TRP A 26 -0.06 3.56 7.30
CA TRP A 26 -1.24 4.19 6.70
C TRP A 26 -1.52 3.58 5.32
N PHE A 27 -2.78 3.64 4.87
CA PHE A 27 -3.14 3.35 3.49
C PHE A 27 -4.25 4.29 3.00
N SER A 28 -4.31 4.48 1.69
CA SER A 28 -5.43 5.11 0.98
C SER A 28 -5.80 4.25 -0.23
N VAL A 29 -7.07 4.28 -0.62
CA VAL A 29 -7.57 3.63 -1.84
C VAL A 29 -8.49 4.59 -2.59
N GLY A 30 -8.50 4.51 -3.92
CA GLY A 30 -9.30 5.36 -4.79
C GLY A 30 -9.75 4.61 -6.04
N GLU A 31 -10.87 5.01 -6.61
CA GLU A 31 -11.38 4.45 -7.86
C GLU A 31 -11.88 5.57 -8.77
N CYS A 32 -11.58 5.45 -10.06
CA CYS A 32 -12.12 6.31 -11.09
C CYS A 32 -12.56 5.52 -12.33
N GLN A 33 -12.92 6.21 -13.41
CA GLN A 33 -13.32 5.58 -14.68
C GLN A 33 -12.18 4.83 -15.38
N VAL A 34 -10.93 5.07 -14.98
CA VAL A 34 -9.72 4.56 -15.65
C VAL A 34 -9.04 3.50 -14.80
N SER A 35 -8.97 3.70 -13.48
CA SER A 35 -8.18 2.86 -12.59
C SER A 35 -8.79 2.65 -11.20
N CYS A 36 -8.24 1.65 -10.50
CA CYS A 36 -8.28 1.51 -9.05
C CYS A 36 -6.87 1.73 -8.50
N ASP A 37 -6.73 2.65 -7.55
CA ASP A 37 -5.45 3.08 -7.01
C ASP A 37 -5.35 2.77 -5.52
N ALA A 38 -4.15 2.47 -5.04
CA ALA A 38 -3.85 2.37 -3.62
C ALA A 38 -2.48 2.95 -3.31
N SER A 39 -2.33 3.48 -2.11
CA SER A 39 -1.02 3.93 -1.60
C SER A 39 -0.84 3.50 -0.15
N CYS A 40 0.38 3.22 0.27
CA CYS A 40 0.71 2.99 1.68
C CYS A 40 2.14 3.38 2.04
N ALA A 41 2.37 3.72 3.31
CA ALA A 41 3.71 3.91 3.86
C ALA A 41 3.74 3.68 5.38
N PRO A 42 4.93 3.45 5.98
CA PRO A 42 5.06 3.35 7.42
C PRO A 42 4.80 4.72 8.06
N THR A 43 4.34 4.72 9.31
CA THR A 43 4.27 5.95 10.12
C THR A 43 5.35 5.93 11.21
N SER A 44 5.41 6.98 12.03
CA SER A 44 6.22 7.02 13.26
C SER A 44 5.83 6.00 14.31
N GLU A 45 4.67 5.35 14.18
CA GLU A 45 4.18 4.32 15.12
C GLU A 45 4.84 2.95 14.91
N THR A 46 5.74 2.82 13.94
CA THR A 46 6.48 1.58 13.66
C THR A 46 7.98 1.84 13.49
N MET A 47 8.81 0.83 13.84
CA MET A 47 10.25 0.84 13.57
C MET A 47 10.58 0.73 12.07
N ASP A 48 9.57 0.42 11.26
CA ASP A 48 9.67 0.29 9.80
C ASP A 48 9.91 1.63 9.08
N ILE A 49 9.87 2.76 9.80
CA ILE A 49 10.10 4.10 9.25
C ILE A 49 11.45 4.25 8.51
N GLY A 50 12.43 3.39 8.81
CA GLY A 50 13.73 3.36 8.11
C GLY A 50 13.73 2.69 6.73
N ILE A 51 12.65 1.99 6.36
CA ILE A 51 12.56 1.19 5.13
C ILE A 51 12.36 2.08 3.91
N VAL A 52 11.63 3.19 4.08
CA VAL A 52 11.49 4.22 3.05
C VAL A 52 12.60 5.24 3.24
N GLY A 53 13.81 4.83 2.88
CA GLY A 53 15.01 5.65 2.96
C GLY A 53 15.03 6.73 1.88
N ILE A 54 14.58 7.94 2.21
CA ILE A 54 15.10 9.17 1.58
C ILE A 54 15.93 9.91 2.63
N PRO A 55 17.27 9.84 2.58
CA PRO A 55 18.11 10.66 3.44
C PRO A 55 17.87 12.15 3.12
N GLY A 56 17.27 12.88 4.06
CA GLY A 56 17.14 14.34 3.99
C GLY A 56 15.83 14.91 3.47
N SER A 57 14.77 14.10 3.30
CA SER A 57 13.42 14.65 3.13
C SER A 57 12.47 14.15 4.23
N ASP A 58 11.65 15.05 4.74
CA ASP A 58 10.52 14.73 5.62
C ASP A 58 9.29 14.34 4.76
N ASP A 59 9.51 13.68 3.61
CA ASP A 59 8.45 13.18 2.71
C ASP A 59 8.04 11.75 3.09
N ARG A 60 8.19 11.36 4.36
CA ARG A 60 7.96 10.00 4.87
C ARG A 60 6.49 9.54 4.75
N PHE A 61 5.59 10.49 4.49
CA PHE A 61 4.18 10.25 4.21
C PHE A 61 3.84 10.35 2.70
N ASP A 62 4.72 10.93 1.88
CA ASP A 62 4.51 11.13 0.44
C ASP A 62 5.37 10.17 -0.42
N SER A 63 6.35 9.51 0.19
CA SER A 63 7.13 8.41 -0.40
C SER A 63 6.66 7.09 0.21
N GLY A 64 6.10 6.22 -0.63
CA GLY A 64 5.50 4.96 -0.20
C GLY A 64 5.35 4.00 -1.37
N PHE A 65 4.55 2.97 -1.18
CA PHE A 65 4.18 2.04 -2.25
C PHE A 65 2.89 2.53 -2.89
N HIS A 66 2.82 2.41 -4.21
CA HIS A 66 1.69 2.86 -5.00
C HIS A 66 1.33 1.80 -6.04
N ALA A 67 0.03 1.63 -6.26
CA ALA A 67 -0.54 0.82 -7.32
C ALA A 67 -1.61 1.65 -8.03
N ASP A 68 -1.62 1.57 -9.36
CA ASP A 68 -2.61 2.13 -10.27
C ASP A 68 -2.96 1.00 -11.24
N LEU A 69 -4.12 0.36 -11.01
CA LEU A 69 -4.57 -0.81 -11.76
C LEU A 69 -5.68 -0.43 -12.74
N GLU A 70 -5.50 -0.75 -14.02
CA GLU A 70 -6.50 -0.46 -15.06
C GLU A 70 -7.86 -1.13 -14.77
N GLN A 71 -8.95 -0.43 -15.07
CA GLN A 71 -10.29 -1.03 -15.02
C GLN A 71 -10.46 -2.14 -16.09
N PRO A 72 -11.18 -3.24 -15.81
CA PRO A 72 -11.87 -3.54 -14.55
C PRO A 72 -10.92 -4.12 -13.50
N SER A 73 -10.72 -3.38 -12.41
CA SER A 73 -9.99 -3.81 -11.22
C SER A 73 -10.81 -3.43 -9.98
N THR A 74 -10.47 -3.99 -8.83
CA THR A 74 -11.11 -3.69 -7.55
C THR A 74 -10.17 -2.93 -6.62
N LEU A 75 -10.75 -2.13 -5.73
CA LEU A 75 -10.01 -1.49 -4.62
C LEU A 75 -9.28 -2.53 -3.74
N ALA A 76 -9.82 -3.73 -3.62
CA ALA A 76 -9.20 -4.83 -2.88
C ALA A 76 -7.89 -5.30 -3.54
N GLU A 77 -7.89 -5.45 -4.86
CA GLU A 77 -6.68 -5.81 -5.63
C GLU A 77 -5.60 -4.73 -5.52
N ALA A 78 -5.98 -3.45 -5.66
CA ALA A 78 -5.02 -2.35 -5.52
C ALA A 78 -4.40 -2.31 -4.11
N LEU A 79 -5.22 -2.49 -3.06
CA LEU A 79 -4.73 -2.51 -1.68
C LEU A 79 -3.83 -3.71 -1.37
N ASP A 80 -4.16 -4.89 -1.89
CA ASP A 80 -3.32 -6.08 -1.74
C ASP A 80 -1.99 -5.94 -2.48
N ASP A 81 -1.96 -5.26 -3.63
CA ASP A 81 -0.74 -5.03 -4.39
C ASP A 81 0.27 -4.19 -3.58
N VAL A 82 -0.14 -3.01 -3.09
CA VAL A 82 0.75 -2.17 -2.25
C VAL A 82 1.13 -2.84 -0.93
N ARG A 83 0.24 -3.66 -0.36
CA ARG A 83 0.55 -4.49 0.83
C ARG A 83 1.70 -5.46 0.53
N MET A 84 1.65 -6.15 -0.60
CA MET A 84 2.68 -7.11 -1.00
C MET A 84 4.01 -6.43 -1.32
N GLN A 85 3.99 -5.28 -2.00
CA GLN A 85 5.20 -4.48 -2.24
C GLN A 85 5.88 -4.07 -0.92
N ALA A 86 5.10 -3.58 0.05
CA ALA A 86 5.58 -3.20 1.37
C ALA A 86 6.19 -4.39 2.15
N LEU A 87 5.51 -5.54 2.14
CA LEU A 87 6.02 -6.77 2.78
C LEU A 87 7.32 -7.27 2.14
N GLU A 88 7.46 -7.16 0.82
CA GLU A 88 8.69 -7.52 0.13
C GLU A 88 9.85 -6.59 0.54
N ALA A 89 9.60 -5.28 0.60
CA ALA A 89 10.59 -4.30 1.05
C ALA A 89 11.02 -4.54 2.51
N LEU A 90 10.06 -4.81 3.40
CA LEU A 90 10.30 -5.25 4.78
C LEU A 90 11.19 -6.48 4.87
N GLY A 91 10.89 -7.50 4.05
CA GLY A 91 11.68 -8.72 3.98
C GLY A 91 13.12 -8.47 3.52
N LYS A 92 13.33 -7.54 2.58
CA LYS A 92 14.67 -7.15 2.09
C LYS A 92 15.45 -6.37 3.15
N HIS A 93 14.82 -5.37 3.80
CA HIS A 93 15.46 -4.57 4.85
C HIS A 93 15.95 -5.44 6.01
N LYS A 94 15.07 -6.30 6.54
CA LYS A 94 15.41 -7.22 7.66
C LYS A 94 16.52 -8.20 7.31
N LYS A 95 16.66 -8.60 6.04
CA LYS A 95 17.78 -9.45 5.59
C LYS A 95 19.10 -8.69 5.49
N GLY A 96 19.06 -7.42 5.11
CA GLY A 96 20.26 -6.57 5.00
C GLY A 96 20.86 -6.17 6.35
N GLU A 97 20.05 -6.07 7.41
CA GLU A 97 20.52 -5.79 8.78
C GLU A 97 21.23 -6.98 9.45
N VAL A 98 21.12 -8.19 8.88
CA VAL A 98 21.67 -9.44 9.44
C VAL A 98 22.97 -9.86 8.72
N SER A 99 23.46 -9.06 7.76
CA SER A 99 24.68 -9.31 6.98
C SER A 99 25.85 -8.41 7.35
#